data_AF-A0ABD3RS99-F1
#
_entry.id   AF-A0ABD3RS99-F1
#
_cell.length_a   1.000
_cell.length_b   1.000
_cell.length_c   1.000
_cell.angle_alpha   90.00
_cell.angle_beta   90.00
_cell.angle_gamma   90.00
#
_symmetry.space_group_name_H-M   'P 1'
#
loop_
_entity.id
_entity.type
_entity.pdbx_description
1 polymer ?
#
loop_
_entity_poly.entity_id
_entity_poly.type
_entity_poly.pdbx_seq_one_letter_code
_entity_poly.pdbx_strand_id
1 'polypeptide(L)'
;MKIKSKSSSSTIAVKITAPPCPTPPPPHQWQSILLPLIAGLLHARVFYHAAFGCILRGSGSGSGSNDGYGDDTNEGGTSSEEFRLTCFFLDSSILLAYSFDLICCLFFNVIPFSRCNCSRDIVGHHVPTLLLALPLAVPLWSGRASLRPFDEASFSILDDLPTNDRLRADFIGAYSMASGYAYVSSLNEVFMCLQRVEMSLAAVSSFRDVPSMGKRRFFTSRFGLGAELCYKLAFFWGMSLIACKACFDFDRAVYNHLISVVASSTSTTLLAVYSSPAVLRGALFRAFSVVMYPSMGMRCLKKIGQLRRGGNGEEERGGEKVIS
;
A
#
# COMPACT_ATOMS: atom_id res chain seq x y z
N MET A 1 -21.21 7.49 60.98
CA MET A 1 -19.81 7.87 60.74
C MET A 1 -19.12 6.72 60.02
N LYS A 2 -18.90 6.82 58.70
CA LYS A 2 -18.26 5.78 57.87
C LYS A 2 -16.97 6.38 57.29
N ILE A 3 -15.83 5.94 57.78
CA ILE A 3 -14.51 6.29 57.23
C ILE A 3 -14.26 5.36 56.04
N LYS A 4 -14.26 5.91 54.82
CA LYS A 4 -13.75 5.21 53.63
C LYS A 4 -12.31 5.67 53.41
N SER A 5 -11.34 4.82 53.73
CA SER A 5 -9.95 5.00 53.34
C SER A 5 -9.81 4.73 51.84
N LYS A 6 -9.51 5.75 51.04
CA LYS A 6 -9.01 5.56 49.67
C LYS A 6 -7.49 5.43 49.73
N SER A 7 -7.00 4.22 49.50
CA SER A 7 -5.59 3.95 49.19
C SER A 7 -5.28 4.51 47.81
N SER A 8 -4.42 5.53 47.75
CA SER A 8 -3.87 6.09 46.52
C SER A 8 -2.57 5.35 46.19
N SER A 9 -2.66 4.37 45.30
CA SER A 9 -1.48 3.71 44.72
C SER A 9 -0.88 4.62 43.66
N SER A 10 0.20 5.33 44.01
CA SER A 10 0.96 6.17 43.09
C SER A 10 1.90 5.30 42.24
N THR A 11 1.49 4.98 41.02
CA THR A 11 2.39 4.40 40.02
C THR A 11 3.33 5.47 39.51
N ILE A 12 4.59 5.42 39.94
CA ILE A 12 5.68 6.26 39.42
C ILE A 12 5.98 5.78 38.00
N ALA A 13 5.40 6.45 36.99
CA ALA A 13 5.78 6.26 35.61
C ALA A 13 7.14 6.94 35.36
N VAL A 14 8.23 6.17 35.43
CA VAL A 14 9.56 6.62 35.02
C VAL A 14 9.53 6.85 33.51
N LYS A 15 9.41 8.12 33.10
CA LYS A 15 9.51 8.53 31.71
C LYS A 15 10.98 8.45 31.31
N ILE A 16 11.40 7.29 30.81
CA ILE A 16 12.73 7.12 30.19
C ILE A 16 12.70 7.92 28.88
N THR A 17 13.09 9.19 28.95
CA THR A 17 13.39 9.99 27.77
C THR A 17 14.69 9.48 27.18
N ALA A 18 14.59 8.77 26.05
CA ALA A 18 15.76 8.46 25.24
C ALA A 18 16.53 9.77 24.95
N PRO A 19 17.87 9.74 24.98
CA PRO A 19 18.68 10.91 24.68
C PRO A 19 18.29 11.48 23.30
N PRO A 20 18.25 12.81 23.14
CA PRO A 20 17.95 13.41 21.85
C PRO A 20 19.01 12.94 20.84
N CYS A 21 18.53 12.28 19.78
CA CYS A 21 19.38 11.84 18.67
C CYS A 21 20.05 13.10 18.08
N PRO A 22 21.38 13.09 17.81
CA PRO A 22 22.05 14.23 17.21
C PRO A 22 21.34 14.61 15.91
N THR A 23 20.88 15.86 15.83
CA THR A 23 20.19 16.37 14.64
C THR A 23 21.22 16.51 13.52
N PRO A 24 21.07 15.77 12.42
CA PRO A 24 21.97 15.89 11.29
C PRO A 24 21.90 17.30 10.67
N PRO A 25 22.95 17.75 9.97
CA PRO A 25 22.93 19.02 9.27
C PRO A 25 21.77 19.07 8.28
N PRO A 26 21.15 20.25 8.07
CA PRO A 26 20.05 20.39 7.13
C PRO A 26 20.51 20.00 5.72
N PRO A 27 19.68 19.27 4.96
CA PRO A 27 20.04 18.85 3.61
C PRO A 27 20.27 20.07 2.71
N HIS A 28 21.13 19.90 1.70
CA HIS A 28 21.32 20.96 0.70
C HIS A 28 20.00 21.24 -0.02
N GLN A 29 19.77 22.51 -0.38
CA GLN A 29 18.51 22.95 -0.98
C GLN A 29 18.13 22.16 -2.24
N TRP A 30 19.10 21.84 -3.10
CA TRP A 30 18.86 21.04 -4.31
C TRP A 30 18.47 19.59 -3.99
N GLN A 31 18.99 18.98 -2.91
CA GLN A 31 18.61 17.63 -2.48
C GLN A 31 17.16 17.58 -2.03
N SER A 32 16.71 18.64 -1.34
CA SER A 32 15.32 18.81 -0.88
C SER A 32 14.32 18.97 -2.03
N ILE A 33 14.78 19.16 -3.27
CA ILE A 33 13.97 19.26 -4.49
C ILE A 33 14.12 17.98 -5.32
N LEU A 34 15.35 17.57 -5.62
CA LEU A 34 15.64 16.47 -6.53
C LEU A 34 15.23 15.11 -5.95
N LEU A 35 15.52 14.85 -4.67
CA LEU A 35 15.21 13.56 -4.06
C LEU A 35 13.70 13.30 -3.98
N PRO A 36 12.86 14.24 -3.52
CA PRO A 36 11.41 14.06 -3.59
C PRO A 36 10.89 13.90 -5.01
N LEU A 37 11.47 14.61 -5.99
CA LEU A 37 11.08 14.46 -7.40
C LEU A 37 11.35 13.03 -7.91
N ILE A 38 12.56 12.50 -7.65
CA ILE A 38 12.92 11.13 -8.03
C ILE A 38 12.01 10.12 -7.33
N ALA A 39 11.78 10.28 -6.02
CA ALA A 39 10.84 9.44 -5.27
C ALA A 39 9.45 9.45 -5.92
N GLY A 40 8.92 10.63 -6.28
CA GLY A 40 7.66 10.76 -7.00
C GLY A 40 7.62 10.02 -8.33
N LEU A 41 8.70 10.04 -9.12
CA LEU A 41 8.79 9.30 -10.39
C LEU A 41 8.83 7.79 -10.17
N LEU A 42 9.52 7.32 -9.13
CA LEU A 42 9.56 5.90 -8.78
C LEU A 42 8.18 5.40 -8.34
N HIS A 43 7.45 6.18 -7.53
CA HIS A 43 6.06 5.88 -7.15
C HIS A 43 5.09 5.95 -8.33
N ALA A 44 5.33 6.84 -9.30
CA ALA A 44 4.54 6.88 -10.53
C ALA A 44 4.71 5.58 -11.34
N ARG A 45 5.91 4.99 -11.33
CA ARG A 45 6.16 3.68 -11.93
C ARG A 45 5.41 2.55 -11.19
N VAL A 46 5.39 2.56 -9.85
CA VAL A 46 4.58 1.62 -9.06
C VAL A 46 3.10 1.73 -9.44
N PHE A 47 2.57 2.96 -9.45
CA PHE A 47 1.19 3.22 -9.86
C PHE A 47 0.90 2.72 -11.29
N TYR A 48 1.81 2.97 -12.24
CA TYR A 48 1.65 2.54 -13.62
C TYR A 48 1.51 1.01 -13.72
N HIS A 49 2.41 0.25 -13.10
CA HIS A 49 2.32 -1.21 -13.14
C HIS A 49 1.12 -1.76 -12.36
N ALA A 50 0.73 -1.12 -11.25
CA ALA A 50 -0.46 -1.50 -10.49
C ALA A 50 -1.75 -1.27 -11.28
N ALA A 51 -1.93 -0.06 -11.84
CA ALA A 51 -3.16 0.32 -12.53
C ALA A 51 -3.27 -0.31 -13.92
N PHE A 52 -2.23 -0.21 -14.74
CA PHE A 52 -2.28 -0.63 -16.14
C PHE A 52 -1.76 -2.05 -16.34
N GLY A 53 -0.72 -2.43 -15.60
CA GLY A 53 -0.16 -3.78 -15.65
C GLY A 53 -1.06 -4.83 -15.00
N CYS A 54 -1.71 -4.48 -13.88
CA CYS A 54 -2.49 -5.44 -13.10
C CYS A 54 -4.00 -5.22 -13.21
N ILE A 55 -4.53 -4.05 -12.82
CA ILE A 55 -5.99 -3.82 -12.75
C ILE A 55 -6.63 -3.86 -14.14
N LEU A 56 -6.10 -3.06 -15.08
CA LEU A 56 -6.70 -2.92 -16.41
C LEU A 56 -6.60 -4.21 -17.23
N ARG A 57 -5.48 -4.93 -17.12
CA ARG A 57 -5.29 -6.25 -17.77
C ARG A 57 -6.07 -7.36 -17.07
N GLY A 58 -6.08 -7.39 -15.74
CA GLY A 58 -6.82 -8.38 -14.96
C GLY A 58 -8.33 -8.30 -15.15
N SER A 59 -8.87 -7.09 -15.35
CA SER A 59 -10.29 -6.87 -15.65
C SER A 59 -10.72 -7.46 -17.01
N GLY A 60 -9.80 -7.57 -17.97
CA GLY A 60 -10.06 -8.18 -19.28
C GLY A 60 -10.10 -9.71 -19.23
N SER A 61 -9.49 -10.35 -18.22
CA SER A 61 -9.40 -11.81 -18.12
C SER A 61 -10.58 -12.45 -17.36
N GLY A 62 -11.46 -11.66 -16.74
CA GLY A 62 -12.46 -12.15 -15.77
C GLY A 62 -13.94 -11.99 -16.15
N SER A 63 -14.28 -11.54 -17.36
CA SER A 63 -15.68 -11.33 -17.76
C SER A 63 -16.24 -12.53 -18.53
N GLY A 64 -16.43 -13.66 -17.84
CA GLY A 64 -17.04 -14.88 -18.37
C GLY A 64 -18.02 -15.51 -17.38
N SER A 65 -19.06 -14.77 -17.00
CA SER A 65 -20.25 -15.33 -16.37
C SER A 65 -21.44 -15.11 -17.31
N ASN A 66 -21.56 -15.96 -18.32
CA ASN A 66 -22.81 -16.15 -19.03
C ASN A 66 -22.92 -17.62 -19.41
N ASP A 67 -23.97 -18.28 -18.91
CA ASP A 67 -24.47 -19.55 -19.38
C ASP A 67 -24.89 -19.38 -20.84
N GLY A 68 -24.14 -19.98 -21.78
CA GLY A 68 -24.47 -19.91 -23.19
C GLY A 68 -23.52 -20.76 -24.01
N TYR A 69 -24.01 -21.90 -24.48
CA TYR A 69 -23.41 -22.71 -25.54
C TYR A 69 -23.07 -21.80 -26.73
N GLY A 70 -21.78 -21.62 -27.03
CA GLY A 70 -21.29 -20.76 -28.08
C GLY A 70 -19.81 -21.03 -28.37
N ASP A 71 -19.58 -21.43 -29.60
CA ASP A 71 -18.38 -21.92 -30.26
C ASP A 71 -17.13 -21.00 -30.17
N ASP A 72 -15.97 -21.62 -30.33
CA ASP A 72 -14.62 -21.12 -30.14
C ASP A 72 -14.23 -19.91 -31.02
N THR A 73 -13.53 -18.95 -30.43
CA THR A 73 -12.32 -18.23 -30.92
C THR A 73 -12.16 -16.88 -30.22
N ASN A 74 -11.54 -16.90 -29.04
CA ASN A 74 -10.78 -15.74 -28.57
C ASN A 74 -9.68 -16.21 -27.60
N GLU A 75 -8.55 -16.60 -28.19
CA GLU A 75 -7.26 -16.83 -27.52
C GLU A 75 -6.72 -15.51 -26.94
N GLY A 76 -7.31 -15.04 -25.83
CA GLY A 76 -6.93 -13.79 -25.16
C GLY A 76 -6.57 -13.94 -23.69
N GLY A 77 -6.28 -15.17 -23.22
CA GLY A 77 -5.86 -15.41 -21.84
C GLY A 77 -4.43 -14.96 -21.59
N THR A 78 -4.17 -14.27 -20.49
CA THR A 78 -2.79 -13.92 -20.06
C THR A 78 -2.00 -15.20 -19.80
N SER A 79 -0.86 -15.36 -20.47
CA SER A 79 0.01 -16.53 -20.24
C SER A 79 0.69 -16.49 -18.86
N SER A 80 1.10 -17.64 -18.33
CA SER A 80 1.83 -17.71 -17.05
C SER A 80 3.12 -16.90 -17.07
N GLU A 81 3.81 -16.83 -18.21
CA GLU A 81 5.01 -16.01 -18.41
C GLU A 81 4.71 -14.50 -18.38
N GLU A 82 3.65 -14.05 -19.07
CA GLU A 82 3.22 -12.65 -19.01
C GLU A 82 2.77 -12.24 -17.60
N PHE A 83 2.10 -13.14 -16.88
CA PHE A 83 1.74 -12.96 -15.49
C PHE A 83 2.99 -12.81 -14.59
N ARG A 84 3.97 -13.70 -14.74
CA ARG A 84 5.25 -13.66 -14.02
C ARG A 84 5.98 -12.33 -14.24
N LEU A 85 6.07 -11.90 -15.50
CA LEU A 85 6.68 -10.62 -15.87
C LEU A 85 5.93 -9.44 -15.25
N THR A 86 4.60 -9.47 -15.27
CA THR A 86 3.75 -8.43 -14.65
C THR A 86 4.02 -8.32 -13.15
N CYS A 87 4.06 -9.45 -12.45
CA CYS A 87 4.40 -9.51 -11.02
C CYS A 87 5.82 -8.99 -10.76
N PHE A 88 6.80 -9.44 -11.54
CA PHE A 88 8.18 -9.01 -11.44
C PHE A 88 8.32 -7.49 -11.58
N PHE A 89 7.69 -6.89 -12.59
CA PHE A 89 7.79 -5.45 -12.83
C PHE A 89 7.13 -4.62 -11.72
N LEU A 90 5.97 -5.05 -11.22
CA LEU A 90 5.32 -4.40 -10.09
C LEU A 90 6.19 -4.47 -8.84
N ASP A 91 6.62 -5.68 -8.45
CA ASP A 91 7.38 -5.90 -7.21
C ASP A 91 8.77 -5.27 -7.25
N SER A 92 9.44 -5.27 -8.41
CA SER A 92 10.70 -4.54 -8.61
C SER A 92 10.53 -3.03 -8.50
N SER A 93 9.41 -2.49 -8.98
CA SER A 93 9.11 -1.06 -8.88
C SER A 93 8.85 -0.67 -7.43
N ILE A 94 8.13 -1.50 -6.68
CA ILE A 94 7.88 -1.31 -5.24
C ILE A 94 9.21 -1.35 -4.48
N LEU A 95 10.03 -2.37 -4.72
CA LEU A 95 11.36 -2.50 -4.12
C LEU A 95 12.17 -1.23 -4.33
N LEU A 96 12.25 -0.75 -5.57
CA LEU A 96 13.03 0.42 -5.93
C LEU A 96 12.49 1.70 -5.26
N ALA A 97 11.18 1.95 -5.37
CA ALA A 97 10.55 3.15 -4.79
C ALA A 97 10.72 3.17 -3.26
N TYR A 98 10.37 2.07 -2.59
CA TYR A 98 10.33 2.03 -1.13
C TYR A 98 11.75 2.03 -0.55
N SER A 99 12.69 1.36 -1.20
CA SER A 99 14.11 1.43 -0.79
C SER A 99 14.67 2.84 -0.99
N PHE A 100 14.29 3.52 -2.07
CA PHE A 100 14.73 4.87 -2.34
C PHE A 100 14.22 5.88 -1.29
N ASP A 101 12.98 5.74 -0.81
CA ASP A 101 12.46 6.58 0.27
C ASP A 101 13.22 6.37 1.58
N LEU A 102 13.59 5.12 1.89
CA LEU A 102 14.46 4.80 3.02
C LEU A 102 15.85 5.42 2.85
N ILE A 103 16.41 5.36 1.64
CA ILE A 103 17.70 5.99 1.34
C ILE A 103 17.63 7.50 1.56
N CYS A 104 16.59 8.15 1.04
CA CYS A 104 16.35 9.58 1.20
C CYS A 104 16.30 9.99 2.68
N CYS A 105 15.51 9.26 3.48
CA CYS A 105 15.28 9.65 4.87
C CYS A 105 16.40 9.24 5.83
N LEU A 106 17.09 8.11 5.60
CA LEU A 106 18.13 7.59 6.50
C LEU A 106 19.54 8.08 6.17
N PHE A 107 19.87 8.30 4.89
CA PHE A 107 21.22 8.69 4.48
C PHE A 107 21.32 10.18 4.13
N PHE A 108 20.28 10.74 3.51
CA PHE A 108 20.27 12.14 3.09
C PHE A 108 19.49 13.07 4.03
N ASN A 109 18.81 12.52 5.05
CA ASN A 109 17.93 13.25 5.96
C ASN A 109 16.86 14.10 5.25
N VAL A 110 16.41 13.64 4.08
CA VAL A 110 15.33 14.25 3.31
C VAL A 110 14.07 13.43 3.48
N ILE A 111 12.97 14.08 3.85
CA ILE A 111 11.65 13.47 3.93
C ILE A 111 10.92 13.72 2.60
N PRO A 112 10.81 12.72 1.70
CA PRO A 112 10.28 12.92 0.35
C PRO A 112 8.80 13.31 0.33
N PHE A 113 8.02 12.95 1.36
CA PHE A 113 6.59 13.19 1.39
C PHE A 113 6.22 14.47 2.15
N SER A 114 5.35 15.30 1.57
CA SER A 114 4.84 16.55 2.16
C SER A 114 4.15 16.40 3.51
N ARG A 115 3.64 15.19 3.82
CA ARG A 115 2.84 14.89 5.02
C ARG A 115 3.54 14.05 6.08
N CYS A 116 4.74 13.58 5.79
CA CYS A 116 5.57 12.90 6.78
C CYS A 116 6.41 13.96 7.50
N ASN A 117 6.55 13.82 8.82
CA ASN A 117 7.33 14.75 9.64
C ASN A 117 8.67 14.14 10.05
N CYS A 118 8.79 12.81 10.01
CA CYS A 118 10.02 12.13 10.39
C CYS A 118 10.22 10.85 9.57
N SER A 119 11.46 10.32 9.58
CA SER A 119 11.82 9.06 8.94
C SER A 119 11.04 7.88 9.51
N ARG A 120 10.70 7.91 10.81
CA ARG A 120 9.88 6.87 11.46
C ARG A 120 8.51 6.70 10.80
N ASP A 121 7.92 7.79 10.31
CA ASP A 121 6.65 7.72 9.58
C ASP A 121 6.82 6.84 8.33
N ILE A 122 7.93 6.99 7.60
CA ILE A 122 8.28 6.26 6.37
C ILE A 122 8.65 4.80 6.67
N VAL A 123 9.60 4.61 7.57
CA VAL A 123 10.09 3.29 7.99
C VAL A 123 8.94 2.39 8.44
N GLY A 124 8.01 2.93 9.23
CA GLY A 124 6.90 2.15 9.78
C GLY A 124 5.91 1.56 8.75
N HIS A 125 5.86 2.09 7.52
CA HIS A 125 5.00 1.53 6.47
C HIS A 125 5.77 0.90 5.31
N HIS A 126 6.99 1.34 5.01
CA HIS A 126 7.77 0.77 3.91
C HIS A 126 8.50 -0.52 4.30
N VAL A 127 9.01 -0.61 5.53
CA VAL A 127 9.76 -1.80 5.98
C VAL A 127 8.90 -3.08 6.00
N PRO A 128 7.64 -3.07 6.48
CA PRO A 128 6.78 -4.25 6.39
C PRO A 128 6.58 -4.73 4.94
N THR A 129 6.43 -3.81 3.99
CA THR A 129 6.31 -4.18 2.57
C THR A 129 7.60 -4.82 2.06
N LEU A 130 8.75 -4.21 2.35
CA LEU A 130 10.05 -4.68 1.89
C LEU A 130 10.48 -6.02 2.50
N LEU A 131 10.18 -6.24 3.78
CA LEU A 131 10.64 -7.42 4.53
C LEU A 131 9.62 -8.54 4.63
N LEU A 132 8.33 -8.27 4.39
CA LEU A 132 7.27 -9.28 4.49
C LEU A 132 6.55 -9.46 3.14
N ALA A 133 5.97 -8.40 2.59
CA ALA A 133 5.11 -8.53 1.40
C ALA A 133 5.90 -8.93 0.13
N LEU A 134 7.07 -8.33 -0.10
CA LEU A 134 7.89 -8.64 -1.28
C LEU A 134 8.50 -10.05 -1.23
N PRO A 135 9.10 -10.53 -0.12
CA PRO A 135 9.61 -11.90 -0.06
C PRO A 135 8.55 -12.96 -0.33
N LEU A 136 7.31 -12.76 0.14
CA LEU A 136 6.19 -13.68 -0.10
C LEU A 136 5.78 -13.76 -1.59
N ALA A 137 6.19 -12.78 -2.39
CA ALA A 137 5.91 -12.75 -3.82
C ALA A 137 6.91 -13.50 -4.69
N VAL A 138 8.15 -13.66 -4.19
CA VAL A 138 9.29 -14.17 -4.97
C VAL A 138 8.98 -15.48 -5.69
N PRO A 139 8.30 -16.48 -5.07
CA PRO A 139 7.99 -17.73 -5.76
C PRO A 139 7.22 -17.51 -7.06
N LEU A 140 6.27 -16.57 -7.08
CA LEU A 140 5.33 -16.38 -8.18
C LEU A 140 5.94 -15.81 -9.45
N TRP A 141 6.98 -14.96 -9.34
CA TRP A 141 7.61 -14.34 -10.52
C TRP A 141 8.98 -14.92 -10.86
N SER A 142 9.60 -15.70 -9.96
CA SER A 142 10.92 -16.26 -10.22
C SER A 142 10.91 -17.34 -11.31
N GLY A 143 9.81 -18.08 -11.45
CA GLY A 143 9.69 -19.25 -12.35
C GLY A 143 10.73 -20.35 -12.10
N ARG A 144 11.55 -20.25 -11.04
CA ARG A 144 12.68 -21.15 -10.81
C ARG A 144 12.18 -22.45 -10.19
N ALA A 145 12.56 -23.57 -10.80
CA ALA A 145 12.30 -24.90 -10.25
C ALA A 145 12.76 -25.05 -8.79
N SER A 146 13.85 -24.38 -8.40
CA SER A 146 14.38 -24.38 -7.02
C SER A 146 13.43 -23.76 -5.99
N LEU A 147 12.47 -22.94 -6.43
CA LEU A 147 11.50 -22.28 -5.56
C LEU A 147 10.15 -23.01 -5.50
N ARG A 148 9.96 -24.07 -6.30
CA ARG A 148 8.74 -24.89 -6.28
C ARG A 148 8.38 -25.44 -4.90
N PRO A 149 9.32 -25.93 -4.06
CA PRO A 149 8.98 -26.44 -2.73
C PRO A 149 8.39 -25.38 -1.78
N PHE A 150 8.57 -24.09 -2.07
CA PHE A 150 8.05 -23.01 -1.22
C PHE A 150 6.63 -22.59 -1.58
N ASP A 151 6.13 -22.91 -2.79
CA ASP A 151 4.76 -22.58 -3.20
C ASP A 151 4.23 -23.54 -4.27
N GLU A 152 4.25 -24.84 -3.97
CA GLU A 152 3.91 -25.91 -4.91
C GLU A 152 2.53 -25.71 -5.54
N ALA A 153 1.54 -25.27 -4.75
CA ALA A 153 0.18 -25.03 -5.19
C ALA A 153 0.07 -23.93 -6.25
N SER A 154 0.81 -22.82 -6.11
CA SER A 154 0.81 -21.77 -7.12
C SER A 154 1.55 -22.21 -8.38
N PHE A 155 2.66 -22.96 -8.23
CA PHE A 155 3.40 -23.48 -9.36
C PHE A 155 2.59 -24.49 -10.17
N SER A 156 1.86 -25.40 -9.53
CA SER A 156 1.00 -26.36 -10.24
C SER A 156 -0.13 -25.66 -11.00
N ILE A 157 -0.76 -24.62 -10.41
CA ILE A 157 -1.78 -23.83 -11.12
C ILE A 157 -1.20 -23.10 -12.35
N LEU A 158 0.04 -22.61 -12.26
CA LEU A 158 0.67 -21.83 -13.33
C LEU A 158 1.35 -22.70 -14.41
N ASP A 159 1.92 -23.84 -14.04
CA ASP A 159 2.74 -24.67 -14.93
C ASP A 159 2.00 -25.92 -15.46
N ASP A 160 0.93 -26.41 -14.81
CA ASP A 160 0.20 -27.59 -15.28
C ASP A 160 -0.77 -27.24 -16.42
N LEU A 161 -0.28 -27.45 -17.64
CA LEU A 161 -1.00 -27.44 -18.91
C LEU A 161 -1.44 -28.89 -19.20
N PRO A 162 -2.69 -29.35 -18.91
CA PRO A 162 -3.80 -28.97 -19.80
C PRO A 162 -5.22 -28.97 -19.19
N THR A 163 -5.43 -29.20 -17.89
CA THR A 163 -6.76 -29.64 -17.42
C THR A 163 -7.66 -28.55 -16.83
N ASN A 164 -7.21 -27.30 -16.65
CA ASN A 164 -8.10 -26.25 -16.13
C ASN A 164 -7.67 -24.80 -16.45
N ASP A 165 -7.68 -24.42 -17.74
CA ASP A 165 -7.38 -23.05 -18.18
C ASP A 165 -8.22 -21.98 -17.45
N ARG A 166 -9.45 -22.32 -17.07
CA ARG A 166 -10.33 -21.45 -16.28
C ARG A 166 -9.78 -21.18 -14.88
N LEU A 167 -9.33 -22.22 -14.18
CA LEU A 167 -8.75 -22.08 -12.83
C LEU A 167 -7.47 -21.24 -12.85
N ARG A 168 -6.62 -21.44 -13.87
CA ARG A 168 -5.42 -20.62 -14.09
C ARG A 168 -5.79 -19.16 -14.34
N ALA A 169 -6.77 -18.90 -15.20
CA ALA A 169 -7.25 -17.56 -15.49
C ALA A 169 -7.83 -16.87 -14.24
N ASP A 170 -8.65 -17.59 -13.45
CA ASP A 170 -9.22 -17.10 -12.20
C ASP A 170 -8.11 -16.74 -11.19
N PHE A 171 -7.10 -17.60 -11.05
CA PHE A 171 -5.93 -17.35 -10.19
C PHE A 171 -5.15 -16.11 -10.63
N ILE A 172 -4.78 -16.03 -11.92
CA ILE A 172 -4.02 -14.90 -12.48
C ILE A 172 -4.80 -13.60 -12.35
N GLY A 173 -6.09 -13.61 -12.68
CA GLY A 173 -6.97 -12.46 -12.62
C GLY A 173 -7.14 -11.95 -11.19
N ALA A 174 -7.49 -12.84 -10.26
CA ALA A 174 -7.68 -12.49 -8.86
C ALA A 174 -6.40 -11.97 -8.19
N TYR A 175 -5.25 -12.64 -8.42
CA TYR A 175 -3.97 -12.21 -7.88
C TYR A 175 -3.55 -10.84 -8.44
N SER A 176 -3.69 -10.64 -9.76
CA SER A 176 -3.35 -9.38 -10.41
C SER A 176 -4.22 -8.24 -9.85
N MET A 177 -5.51 -8.47 -9.69
CA MET A 177 -6.42 -7.48 -9.09
C MET A 177 -6.05 -7.17 -7.64
N ALA A 178 -5.81 -8.20 -6.82
CA ALA A 178 -5.41 -8.02 -5.42
C ALA A 178 -4.13 -7.20 -5.29
N SER A 179 -3.09 -7.56 -6.05
CA SER A 179 -1.80 -6.87 -6.06
C SER A 179 -1.92 -5.45 -6.63
N GLY A 180 -2.66 -5.28 -7.72
CA GLY A 180 -2.90 -3.97 -8.33
C GLY A 180 -3.59 -3.02 -7.36
N TYR A 181 -4.68 -3.43 -6.71
CA TYR A 181 -5.36 -2.59 -5.72
C TYR A 181 -4.54 -2.38 -4.45
N ALA A 182 -3.67 -3.31 -4.05
CA ALA A 182 -2.80 -3.09 -2.89
C ALA A 182 -1.82 -1.92 -3.10
N TYR A 183 -1.41 -1.64 -4.34
CA TYR A 183 -0.37 -0.65 -4.66
C TYR A 183 -0.81 0.52 -5.54
N VAL A 184 -2.06 0.52 -6.05
CA VAL A 184 -2.57 1.67 -6.82
C VAL A 184 -2.52 2.96 -6.00
N SER A 185 -2.58 2.88 -4.66
CA SER A 185 -2.41 4.02 -3.75
C SER A 185 -1.08 4.76 -3.89
N SER A 186 -0.05 4.20 -4.53
CA SER A 186 1.20 4.92 -4.76
C SER A 186 1.03 6.19 -5.59
N LEU A 187 -0.09 6.37 -6.32
CA LEU A 187 -0.41 7.68 -6.91
C LEU A 187 -0.51 8.78 -5.85
N ASN A 188 -0.99 8.47 -4.66
CA ASN A 188 -0.98 9.43 -3.57
C ASN A 188 0.46 9.79 -3.14
N GLU A 189 1.37 8.82 -3.12
CA GLU A 189 2.78 9.07 -2.82
C GLU A 189 3.39 10.02 -3.86
N VAL A 190 3.04 9.87 -5.14
CA VAL A 190 3.39 10.85 -6.20
C VAL A 190 2.91 12.25 -5.86
N PHE A 191 1.63 12.43 -5.49
CA PHE A 191 1.10 13.75 -5.11
C PHE A 191 1.86 14.34 -3.91
N MET A 192 2.13 13.54 -2.88
CA MET A 192 2.85 14.00 -1.69
C MET A 192 4.30 14.39 -2.01
N CYS A 193 4.95 13.69 -2.93
CA CYS A 193 6.28 14.02 -3.43
C CYS A 193 6.28 15.34 -4.21
N LEU A 194 5.34 15.53 -5.15
CA LEU A 194 5.24 16.77 -5.93
C LEU A 194 4.88 17.98 -5.07
N GLN A 195 4.05 17.78 -4.03
CA GLN A 195 3.82 18.81 -3.00
C GLN A 195 5.09 19.16 -2.25
N ARG A 196 5.92 18.16 -1.88
CA ARG A 196 7.20 18.41 -1.22
C ARG A 196 8.15 19.20 -2.12
N VAL A 197 8.24 18.85 -3.41
CA VAL A 197 9.01 19.61 -4.41
C VAL A 197 8.55 21.07 -4.45
N GLU A 198 7.24 21.31 -4.56
CA GLU A 198 6.68 22.66 -4.61
C GLU A 198 6.96 23.46 -3.33
N MET A 199 6.85 22.83 -2.16
CA MET A 199 7.20 23.45 -0.88
C MET A 199 8.69 23.79 -0.78
N SER A 200 9.57 22.87 -1.19
CA SER A 200 11.03 23.09 -1.18
C SER A 200 11.46 24.21 -2.14
N LEU A 201 10.81 24.32 -3.31
CA LEU A 201 11.04 25.43 -4.25
C LEU A 201 10.67 26.79 -3.64
N ALA A 202 9.70 26.82 -2.71
CA ALA A 202 9.32 28.01 -1.96
C ALA A 202 10.06 28.17 -0.62
N ALA A 203 11.09 27.35 -0.35
CA ALA A 203 11.81 27.29 0.93
C ALA A 203 10.89 27.05 2.16
N VAL A 204 9.81 26.30 1.96
CA VAL A 204 8.88 25.90 3.01
C VAL A 204 9.12 24.45 3.41
N SER A 205 9.40 24.21 4.70
CA SER A 205 9.65 22.87 5.24
C SER A 205 8.40 22.20 5.81
N SER A 206 7.42 23.00 6.27
CA SER A 206 6.22 22.52 6.95
C SER A 206 4.94 22.80 6.15
N PHE A 207 4.05 21.81 6.12
CA PHE A 207 2.75 21.95 5.46
C PHE A 207 1.88 23.05 6.09
N ARG A 208 2.13 23.38 7.36
CA ARG A 208 1.45 24.47 8.08
C ARG A 208 1.70 25.83 7.42
N ASP A 209 2.86 25.99 6.77
CA ASP A 209 3.31 27.27 6.23
C ASP A 209 2.98 27.41 4.74
N VAL A 210 2.31 26.42 4.12
CA VAL A 210 1.77 26.51 2.75
C VAL A 210 0.92 27.77 2.48
N PRO A 211 0.14 28.31 3.44
CA PRO A 211 -0.58 29.57 3.23
C PRO A 211 0.33 30.76 2.90
N SER A 212 1.58 30.78 3.38
CA SER A 212 2.55 31.85 3.13
C SER A 212 3.24 31.71 1.76
N MET A 213 3.22 30.52 1.15
CA MET A 213 3.59 30.34 -0.24
C MET A 213 2.61 31.14 -1.10
N GLY A 214 3.12 32.09 -1.88
CA GLY A 214 2.33 33.04 -2.66
C GLY A 214 1.42 32.41 -3.74
N LYS A 215 1.18 33.13 -4.84
CA LYS A 215 0.15 32.74 -5.81
C LYS A 215 0.50 31.50 -6.66
N ARG A 216 1.77 31.12 -6.78
CA ARG A 216 2.21 29.95 -7.58
C ARG A 216 2.10 28.67 -6.73
N ARG A 217 0.89 28.13 -6.63
CA ARG A 217 0.59 26.85 -5.96
C ARG A 217 -0.33 26.02 -6.85
N PHE A 218 0.14 24.87 -7.30
CA PHE A 218 -0.63 23.89 -8.05
C PHE A 218 -0.95 22.68 -7.15
N PHE A 219 0.07 21.93 -6.71
CA PHE A 219 -0.12 20.69 -5.95
C PHE A 219 -0.53 20.93 -4.49
N THR A 220 -0.10 22.06 -3.93
CA THR A 220 -0.44 22.53 -2.57
C THR A 220 -1.67 23.46 -2.56
N SER A 221 -2.30 23.71 -3.71
CA SER A 221 -3.54 24.48 -3.80
C SER A 221 -4.70 23.75 -3.11
N ARG A 222 -5.76 24.48 -2.73
CA ARG A 222 -6.98 23.86 -2.18
C ARG A 222 -7.57 22.81 -3.14
N PHE A 223 -7.49 23.07 -4.44
CA PHE A 223 -7.93 22.14 -5.47
C PHE A 223 -7.07 20.87 -5.50
N GLY A 224 -5.74 21.03 -5.57
CA GLY A 224 -4.80 19.89 -5.57
C GLY A 224 -4.94 19.01 -4.32
N LEU A 225 -5.09 19.63 -3.15
CA LEU A 225 -5.34 18.92 -1.89
C LEU A 225 -6.71 18.25 -1.85
N GLY A 226 -7.73 18.90 -2.41
CA GLY A 226 -9.05 18.30 -2.55
C GLY A 226 -9.00 17.04 -3.43
N ALA A 227 -8.34 17.13 -4.58
CA ALA A 227 -8.17 15.99 -5.50
C ALA A 227 -7.42 14.83 -4.85
N GLU A 228 -6.29 15.10 -4.18
CA GLU A 228 -5.52 14.09 -3.42
C GLU A 228 -6.40 13.41 -2.36
N LEU A 229 -7.16 14.18 -1.58
CA LEU A 229 -8.01 13.64 -0.51
C LEU A 229 -9.21 12.85 -1.05
N CYS A 230 -9.83 13.29 -2.14
CA CYS A 230 -10.89 12.56 -2.81
C CYS A 230 -10.36 11.23 -3.35
N TYR A 231 -9.18 11.23 -3.97
CA TYR A 231 -8.51 10.01 -4.42
C TYR A 231 -8.24 9.05 -3.26
N LYS A 232 -7.68 9.54 -2.14
CA LYS A 232 -7.50 8.74 -0.91
C LYS A 232 -8.80 8.15 -0.40
N LEU A 233 -9.87 8.93 -0.38
CA LEU A 233 -11.15 8.48 0.14
C LEU A 233 -11.72 7.36 -0.74
N ALA A 234 -11.73 7.55 -2.06
CA ALA A 234 -12.15 6.53 -3.02
C ALA A 234 -11.34 5.24 -2.87
N PHE A 235 -10.02 5.37 -2.63
CA PHE A 235 -9.14 4.24 -2.39
C PHE A 235 -9.44 3.51 -1.08
N PHE A 236 -9.42 4.23 0.05
CA PHE A 236 -9.55 3.63 1.38
C PHE A 236 -10.91 2.97 1.63
N TRP A 237 -11.96 3.42 0.95
CA TRP A 237 -13.32 2.92 1.15
C TRP A 237 -13.82 2.04 0.00
N GLY A 238 -13.58 2.44 -1.26
CA GLY A 238 -14.07 1.71 -2.42
C GLY A 238 -13.11 0.60 -2.84
N MET A 239 -11.87 0.97 -3.17
CA MET A 239 -10.89 0.01 -3.70
C MET A 239 -10.46 -1.03 -2.67
N SER A 240 -10.52 -0.71 -1.37
CA SER A 240 -10.23 -1.64 -0.27
C SER A 240 -11.14 -2.88 -0.26
N LEU A 241 -12.43 -2.70 -0.52
CA LEU A 241 -13.39 -3.81 -0.59
C LEU A 241 -13.15 -4.67 -1.83
N ILE A 242 -12.81 -4.05 -2.96
CA ILE A 242 -12.49 -4.76 -4.20
C ILE A 242 -11.19 -5.56 -4.03
N ALA A 243 -10.16 -4.95 -3.42
CA ALA A 243 -8.92 -5.64 -3.07
C ALA A 243 -9.18 -6.85 -2.16
N CYS A 244 -10.02 -6.67 -1.14
CA CYS A 244 -10.39 -7.73 -0.21
C CYS A 244 -11.11 -8.88 -0.93
N LYS A 245 -12.09 -8.57 -1.80
CA LYS A 245 -12.77 -9.56 -2.64
C LYS A 245 -11.78 -10.32 -3.53
N ALA A 246 -10.90 -9.60 -4.24
CA ALA A 246 -9.90 -10.21 -5.11
C ALA A 246 -8.96 -11.15 -4.33
N CYS A 247 -8.61 -10.80 -3.09
CA CYS A 247 -7.85 -11.71 -2.22
C CYS A 247 -8.65 -12.98 -1.86
N PHE A 248 -9.96 -12.89 -1.65
CA PHE A 248 -10.79 -14.08 -1.40
C PHE A 248 -10.98 -14.94 -2.65
N ASP A 249 -11.18 -14.33 -3.81
CA ASP A 249 -11.27 -15.04 -5.09
C ASP A 249 -9.97 -15.80 -5.39
N PHE A 250 -8.83 -15.17 -5.06
CA PHE A 250 -7.51 -15.76 -5.15
C PHE A 250 -7.37 -16.98 -4.23
N ASP A 251 -7.67 -16.84 -2.93
CA ASP A 251 -7.62 -17.95 -1.97
C ASP A 251 -8.54 -19.11 -2.42
N ARG A 252 -9.71 -18.79 -2.98
CA ARG A 252 -10.66 -19.77 -3.51
C ARG A 252 -10.08 -20.55 -4.69
N ALA A 253 -9.35 -19.90 -5.60
CA ALA A 253 -8.71 -20.59 -6.72
C ALA A 253 -7.67 -21.61 -6.22
N VAL A 254 -6.84 -21.24 -5.25
CA VAL A 254 -5.86 -22.15 -4.64
C VAL A 254 -6.56 -23.33 -3.94
N TYR A 255 -7.62 -23.06 -3.18
CA TYR A 255 -8.40 -24.09 -2.49
C TYR A 255 -9.05 -25.08 -3.47
N ASN A 256 -9.69 -24.59 -4.53
CA ASN A 256 -10.33 -25.42 -5.56
C ASN A 256 -9.30 -26.32 -6.26
N HIS A 257 -8.11 -25.78 -6.55
CA HIS A 257 -7.02 -26.56 -7.13
C HIS A 257 -6.63 -27.74 -6.23
N LEU A 258 -6.34 -27.45 -4.96
CA LEU A 258 -5.84 -28.47 -4.03
C LEU A 258 -6.87 -29.56 -3.75
N ILE A 259 -8.16 -29.25 -3.71
CA ILE A 259 -9.21 -30.28 -3.60
C ILE A 259 -9.27 -31.16 -4.85
N SER A 260 -9.05 -30.58 -6.04
CA SER A 260 -9.12 -31.34 -7.30
C SER A 260 -7.95 -32.29 -7.50
N VAL A 261 -6.77 -31.95 -6.95
CA VAL A 261 -5.53 -32.72 -7.14
C VAL A 261 -5.23 -33.64 -5.95
N VAL A 262 -5.50 -33.18 -4.73
CA VAL A 262 -5.14 -33.89 -3.51
C VAL A 262 -6.39 -34.51 -2.89
N ALA A 263 -6.56 -35.82 -3.06
CA ALA A 263 -7.54 -36.61 -2.31
C ALA A 263 -7.14 -36.74 -0.83
N SER A 264 -7.08 -35.61 -0.12
CA SER A 264 -6.66 -35.53 1.28
C SER A 264 -7.75 -34.97 2.19
N SER A 265 -7.52 -35.11 3.50
CA SER A 265 -8.39 -34.53 4.52
C SER A 265 -8.51 -33.01 4.37
N THR A 266 -9.66 -32.44 4.73
CA THR A 266 -9.86 -30.98 4.70
C THR A 266 -8.78 -30.21 5.47
N SER A 267 -8.29 -30.76 6.59
CA SER A 267 -7.23 -30.14 7.41
C SER A 267 -5.89 -30.03 6.68
N THR A 268 -5.49 -31.05 5.93
CA THR A 268 -4.22 -31.03 5.18
C THR A 268 -4.29 -30.04 4.01
N THR A 269 -5.45 -29.99 3.34
CA THR A 269 -5.71 -28.99 2.28
C THR A 269 -5.65 -27.57 2.83
N LEU A 270 -6.31 -27.30 3.96
CA LEU A 270 -6.29 -25.96 4.57
C LEU A 270 -4.89 -25.57 5.04
N LEU A 271 -4.12 -26.49 5.62
CA LEU A 271 -2.74 -26.20 6.03
C LEU A 271 -1.87 -25.84 4.81
N ALA A 272 -2.01 -26.58 3.70
CA ALA A 272 -1.30 -26.29 2.46
C ALA A 272 -1.67 -24.88 1.92
N VAL A 273 -2.97 -24.56 1.86
CA VAL A 273 -3.46 -23.22 1.45
C VAL A 273 -2.83 -22.12 2.31
N TYR A 274 -2.92 -22.21 3.63
CA TYR A 274 -2.43 -21.16 4.53
C TYR A 274 -0.91 -21.12 4.68
N SER A 275 -0.20 -22.14 4.21
CA SER A 275 1.26 -22.12 4.10
C SER A 275 1.79 -21.51 2.80
N SER A 276 0.92 -21.35 1.79
CA SER A 276 1.30 -20.74 0.51
C SER A 276 1.72 -19.28 0.71
N PRO A 277 2.93 -18.88 0.28
CA PRO A 277 3.39 -17.49 0.32
C PRO A 277 2.43 -16.51 -0.36
N ALA A 278 1.82 -16.92 -1.47
CA ALA A 278 0.86 -16.11 -2.20
C ALA A 278 -0.41 -15.83 -1.36
N VAL A 279 -0.93 -16.83 -0.66
CA VAL A 279 -2.09 -16.69 0.26
C VAL A 279 -1.72 -15.86 1.48
N LEU A 280 -0.53 -16.05 2.04
CA LEU A 280 -0.03 -15.22 3.14
C LEU A 280 0.11 -13.74 2.73
N ARG A 281 0.57 -13.46 1.50
CA ARG A 281 0.59 -12.11 0.93
C ARG A 281 -0.83 -11.53 0.83
N GLY A 282 -1.79 -12.33 0.34
CA GLY A 282 -3.22 -11.95 0.30
C GLY A 282 -3.79 -11.65 1.70
N ALA A 283 -3.43 -12.45 2.70
CA ALA A 283 -3.84 -12.24 4.09
C ALA A 283 -3.30 -10.91 4.65
N LEU A 284 -2.04 -10.55 4.36
CA LEU A 284 -1.48 -9.25 4.70
C LEU A 284 -2.29 -8.12 4.07
N PHE A 285 -2.61 -8.21 2.76
CA PHE A 285 -3.41 -7.19 2.07
C PHE A 285 -4.83 -7.04 2.65
N ARG A 286 -5.47 -8.15 3.03
CA ARG A 286 -6.75 -8.09 3.74
C ARG A 286 -6.62 -7.42 5.10
N ALA A 287 -5.58 -7.73 5.87
CA ALA A 287 -5.34 -7.07 7.16
C ALA A 287 -5.18 -5.55 6.99
N PHE A 288 -4.42 -5.10 5.99
CA PHE A 288 -4.31 -3.68 5.65
C PHE A 288 -5.67 -3.09 5.23
N SER A 289 -6.39 -3.79 4.36
CA SER A 289 -7.66 -3.30 3.80
C SER A 289 -8.79 -3.22 4.83
N VAL A 290 -8.85 -4.14 5.79
CA VAL A 290 -9.91 -4.20 6.81
C VAL A 290 -9.56 -3.37 8.04
N VAL A 291 -8.29 -3.32 8.45
CA VAL A 291 -7.88 -2.64 9.69
C VAL A 291 -7.36 -1.23 9.44
N MET A 292 -6.42 -1.08 8.52
CA MET A 292 -5.70 0.19 8.34
C MET A 292 -6.50 1.18 7.49
N TYR A 293 -7.09 0.72 6.38
CA TYR A 293 -7.71 1.62 5.41
C TYR A 293 -8.96 2.34 5.93
N PRO A 294 -9.87 1.72 6.70
CA PRO A 294 -11.00 2.45 7.28
C PRO A 294 -10.55 3.59 8.21
N SER A 295 -9.55 3.33 9.05
CA SER A 295 -8.93 4.34 9.93
C SER A 295 -8.30 5.48 9.12
N MET A 296 -7.59 5.16 8.04
CA MET A 296 -7.03 6.16 7.13
C MET A 296 -8.12 6.98 6.42
N GLY A 297 -9.17 6.34 5.94
CA GLY A 297 -10.30 7.00 5.28
C GLY A 297 -11.06 7.94 6.22
N MET A 298 -11.27 7.55 7.47
CA MET A 298 -11.85 8.44 8.50
C MET A 298 -10.98 9.68 8.73
N ARG A 299 -9.65 9.55 8.72
CA ARG A 299 -8.74 10.71 8.80
C ARG A 299 -8.87 11.61 7.56
N CYS A 300 -9.06 11.05 6.37
CA CYS A 300 -9.32 11.83 5.16
C CYS A 300 -10.64 12.60 5.23
N LEU A 301 -11.74 11.97 5.67
CA LEU A 301 -13.03 12.65 5.85
C LEU A 301 -12.93 13.85 6.79
N LYS A 302 -12.22 13.70 7.92
CA LYS A 302 -11.96 14.80 8.85
C LYS A 302 -11.22 15.96 8.16
N LYS A 303 -10.19 15.66 7.35
CA LYS A 303 -9.44 16.68 6.59
C LYS A 303 -10.28 17.37 5.52
N ILE A 304 -11.14 16.63 4.81
CA ILE A 304 -12.07 17.21 3.84
C ILE A 304 -13.05 18.16 4.54
N GLY A 305 -13.57 17.77 5.70
CA GLY A 305 -14.42 18.62 6.53
C GLY A 305 -13.72 19.92 6.95
N GLN A 306 -12.45 19.85 7.36
CA GLN A 306 -11.63 21.02 7.69
C GLN A 306 -11.40 21.95 6.49
N LEU A 307 -11.13 21.40 5.31
CA LEU A 307 -10.98 22.19 4.08
C LEU A 307 -12.28 22.93 3.71
N ARG A 308 -13.44 22.25 3.83
CA ARG A 308 -14.76 22.83 3.52
C ARG A 308 -15.15 23.95 4.50
N ARG A 309 -14.76 23.83 5.77
CA ARG A 309 -14.98 24.86 6.80
C ARG A 309 -14.07 26.09 6.65
N GLY A 310 -13.16 26.08 5.68
CA GLY A 310 -12.45 27.29 5.27
C GLY A 310 -11.52 27.86 6.34
N GLY A 311 -10.60 27.06 6.90
CA GLY A 311 -9.42 27.62 7.58
C GLY A 311 -9.69 28.57 8.77
N ASN A 312 -10.83 28.50 9.44
CA ASN A 312 -10.98 29.12 10.76
C ASN A 312 -10.30 28.25 11.81
N GLY A 313 -8.97 28.37 11.87
CA GLY A 313 -8.10 27.82 12.90
C GLY A 313 -7.53 28.91 13.79
N GLU A 314 -8.33 29.90 14.17
CA GLU A 314 -8.11 30.66 15.42
C GLU A 314 -8.63 29.89 16.66
N GLU A 315 -9.20 28.69 16.50
CA GLU A 315 -9.78 27.91 17.60
C GLU A 315 -8.80 26.92 18.29
N GLU A 316 -7.50 27.21 18.28
CA GLU A 316 -6.52 26.57 19.19
C GLU A 316 -5.62 27.61 19.92
N ARG A 317 -6.06 28.87 20.02
CA ARG A 317 -5.55 29.80 21.03
C ARG A 317 -6.40 29.66 22.30
N GLY A 318 -6.02 28.80 23.23
CA GLY A 318 -6.69 28.73 24.53
C GLY A 318 -6.47 27.43 25.29
N GLY A 319 -5.23 27.04 25.52
CA GLY A 319 -4.89 25.86 26.31
C GLY A 319 -3.60 25.99 27.12
N GLU A 320 -3.10 27.21 27.32
CA GLU A 320 -2.05 27.47 28.28
C GLU A 320 -2.72 27.63 29.65
N LYS A 321 -2.88 26.51 30.36
CA LYS A 321 -3.10 26.55 31.80
C LYS A 321 -1.80 27.05 32.43
N VAL A 322 -1.72 28.36 32.62
CA VAL A 322 -0.88 28.96 33.65
C VAL A 322 -1.35 28.37 34.98
N ILE A 323 -0.56 27.47 35.53
CA ILE A 323 -0.67 27.05 36.93
C ILE A 323 0.06 28.14 37.72
N SER A 324 -0.72 29.04 38.32
CA SER A 324 -0.36 29.72 39.56
C SER A 324 -0.68 28.78 40.73
#